data_AF-A0A7C0XV40-F1
#
_entry.id   AF-A0A7C0XV40-F1
#
_cell.length_a   1.000
_cell.length_b   1.000
_cell.length_c   1.000
_cell.angle_alpha   90.00
_cell.angle_beta   90.00
_cell.angle_gamma   90.00
#
_symmetry.space_group_name_H-M   'P 1'
#
loop_
_entity.id
_entity.type
_entity.pdbx_description
1 polymer ?
#
loop_
_entity_poly.entity_id
_entity_poly.type
_entity_poly.pdbx_seq_one_letter_code
_entity_poly.pdbx_strand_id
1 'polypeptide(L)'
;MTGSDYETRIGQVTGVVHSGQGDVFHIEKIELAATRTADALRQALSGHVETRDQLLDLLQRLASLQAQLSEWKELHHILHEILVAFAPFDASLRVMGQTSANPGNGRALLQTWRPCQRHVDYLIDFESRAEYIRPASPTSDVALVDWGSRIALLRHEVEDRLREAHWSLEGLLDLTDEFGYVCDCYLSLADRELRRIVEKVQRLYTHLLGGLQ
;
A
#
# COMPACT_ATOMS: atom_id res chain seq x y z
N MET A 1 -31.31 -12.26 -48.41
CA MET A 1 -30.83 -11.39 -47.31
C MET A 1 -29.32 -11.44 -47.32
N THR A 2 -28.72 -10.32 -47.68
CA THR A 2 -27.29 -10.03 -47.76
C THR A 2 -26.76 -9.62 -46.38
N GLY A 3 -25.56 -10.07 -46.05
CA GLY A 3 -24.77 -9.62 -44.89
C GLY A 3 -23.40 -10.31 -44.98
N SER A 4 -22.55 -9.90 -45.92
CA SER A 4 -21.58 -8.81 -45.78
C SER A 4 -20.48 -9.18 -44.78
N ASP A 5 -19.54 -9.97 -45.29
CA ASP A 5 -18.22 -10.19 -44.72
C ASP A 5 -17.49 -8.85 -44.61
N TYR A 6 -17.13 -8.48 -43.38
CA TYR A 6 -16.13 -7.45 -43.15
C TYR A 6 -14.83 -8.12 -42.71
N GLU A 7 -14.01 -8.41 -43.72
CA GLU A 7 -12.61 -8.80 -43.58
C GLU A 7 -11.81 -7.53 -43.22
N THR A 8 -11.41 -7.38 -41.96
CA THR A 8 -10.37 -6.40 -41.59
C THR A 8 -9.04 -7.13 -41.48
N ARG A 9 -8.30 -7.17 -42.60
CA ARG A 9 -6.89 -7.57 -42.61
C ARG A 9 -6.02 -6.39 -42.19
N ILE A 10 -5.41 -6.48 -41.02
CA ILE A 10 -4.20 -5.73 -40.69
C ILE A 10 -3.18 -6.71 -40.10
N GLY A 11 -2.09 -6.94 -40.84
CA GLY A 11 -0.87 -7.59 -40.35
C GLY A 11 -0.89 -9.11 -40.33
N GLN A 12 -0.18 -9.74 -41.27
CA GLN A 12 0.24 -11.13 -41.14
C GLN A 12 1.24 -11.26 -39.99
N VAL A 13 0.78 -11.68 -38.82
CA VAL A 13 1.61 -12.35 -37.82
C VAL A 13 0.93 -13.66 -37.45
N THR A 14 1.22 -14.70 -38.23
CA THR A 14 1.03 -16.08 -37.80
C THR A 14 2.12 -16.41 -36.80
N GLY A 15 1.82 -16.23 -35.51
CA GLY A 15 2.63 -16.69 -34.39
C GLY A 15 1.76 -17.52 -33.45
N VAL A 16 2.26 -18.66 -33.01
CA VAL A 16 1.58 -19.54 -32.06
C VAL A 16 1.32 -18.75 -30.77
N VAL A 17 0.04 -18.54 -30.43
CA VAL A 17 -0.37 -18.07 -29.11
C VAL A 17 0.01 -19.17 -28.11
N HIS A 18 1.21 -19.08 -27.54
CA HIS A 18 1.56 -19.85 -26.37
C HIS A 18 0.73 -19.30 -25.22
N SER A 19 -0.21 -20.11 -24.77
CA SER A 19 -0.87 -20.01 -23.48
C SER A 19 0.16 -19.67 -22.40
N GLY A 20 -0.11 -18.59 -21.67
CA GLY A 20 0.78 -17.99 -20.68
C GLY A 20 1.35 -19.01 -19.69
N GLN A 21 2.63 -19.30 -19.86
CA GLN A 21 3.49 -19.78 -18.80
C GLN A 21 4.10 -18.52 -18.21
N GLY A 22 3.64 -18.11 -17.03
CA GLY A 22 4.23 -16.98 -16.32
C GLY A 22 5.72 -17.20 -16.24
N ASP A 23 6.49 -16.30 -16.85
CA ASP A 23 7.94 -16.35 -16.83
C ASP A 23 8.33 -16.29 -15.35
N VAL A 24 8.78 -17.43 -14.83
CA VAL A 24 9.33 -17.51 -13.48
C VAL A 24 10.61 -16.72 -13.55
N PHE A 25 10.55 -15.44 -13.20
CA PHE A 25 11.72 -14.61 -13.02
C PHE A 25 12.59 -15.31 -11.97
N HIS A 26 13.64 -15.99 -12.44
CA HIS A 26 14.58 -16.68 -11.56
C HIS A 26 15.32 -15.62 -10.77
N ILE A 27 14.88 -15.40 -9.53
CA ILE A 27 15.50 -14.48 -8.56
C ILE A 27 17.02 -14.69 -8.53
N GLU A 28 17.46 -15.96 -8.57
CA GLU A 28 18.86 -16.38 -8.63
C GLU A 28 19.64 -15.78 -9.84
N LYS A 29 19.01 -15.67 -11.01
CA LYS A 29 19.64 -15.08 -12.20
C LYS A 29 19.79 -13.57 -12.08
N ILE A 30 18.82 -12.90 -11.45
CA ILE A 30 18.85 -11.46 -11.19
C ILE A 30 19.93 -11.15 -10.14
N GLU A 31 19.99 -11.93 -9.06
CA GLU A 31 21.02 -11.80 -8.02
C GLU A 31 22.44 -12.03 -8.56
N LEU A 32 22.62 -13.06 -9.40
CA LEU A 32 23.90 -13.32 -10.05
C LEU A 32 24.32 -12.19 -10.99
N ALA A 33 23.38 -11.65 -11.77
CA ALA A 33 23.65 -10.50 -12.64
C ALA A 33 24.01 -9.26 -11.81
N ALA A 34 23.27 -8.97 -10.74
CA ALA A 34 23.54 -7.85 -9.85
C ALA A 34 24.92 -7.97 -9.19
N THR A 35 25.29 -9.17 -8.75
CA THR A 35 26.61 -9.45 -8.15
C THR A 35 27.75 -9.18 -9.14
N ARG A 36 27.63 -9.69 -10.37
CA ARG A 36 28.63 -9.47 -11.43
C ARG A 36 28.78 -7.99 -11.78
N THR A 37 27.66 -7.27 -11.87
CA THR A 37 27.68 -5.82 -12.13
C THR A 37 28.32 -5.06 -10.97
N ALA A 38 28.03 -5.44 -9.73
CA ALA A 38 28.65 -4.84 -8.55
C ALA A 38 30.17 -5.05 -8.52
N ASP A 39 30.64 -6.26 -8.85
CA ASP A 39 32.07 -6.56 -8.90
C ASP A 39 32.79 -5.81 -10.03
N ALA A 40 32.17 -5.72 -11.21
CA ALA A 40 32.70 -4.94 -12.33
C ALA A 40 32.81 -3.44 -11.98
N LEU A 41 31.80 -2.87 -11.32
CA LEU A 41 31.82 -1.49 -10.82
C LEU A 41 32.92 -1.30 -9.76
N ARG A 42 33.07 -2.24 -8.84
CA ARG A 42 34.10 -2.20 -7.79
C ARG A 42 35.51 -2.19 -8.39
N GLN A 43 35.73 -2.99 -9.43
CA GLN A 43 37.02 -3.08 -10.11
C GLN A 43 37.30 -1.81 -10.94
N ALA A 44 36.30 -1.30 -11.67
CA ALA A 44 36.41 -0.08 -12.47
C ALA A 44 36.68 1.19 -11.63
N LEU A 45 36.19 1.23 -10.38
CA LEU A 45 36.31 2.39 -9.48
C LEU A 45 37.49 2.30 -8.50
N SER A 46 38.31 1.26 -8.59
CA SER A 46 39.42 1.00 -7.66
C SER A 46 40.49 2.12 -7.57
N GLY A 47 40.56 3.00 -8.58
CA GLY A 47 41.46 4.17 -8.61
C GLY A 47 40.80 5.54 -8.38
N HIS A 48 39.47 5.60 -8.19
CA HIS A 48 38.71 6.86 -8.14
C HIS A 48 37.90 6.97 -6.84
N VAL A 49 38.58 7.31 -5.74
CA VAL A 49 37.99 7.36 -4.38
C VAL A 49 36.75 8.25 -4.32
N GLU A 50 36.81 9.47 -4.88
CA GLU A 50 35.67 10.41 -4.87
C GLU A 50 34.46 9.86 -5.64
N THR A 51 34.68 9.29 -6.83
CA THR A 51 33.61 8.69 -7.65
C THR A 51 33.00 7.46 -6.98
N ARG A 52 33.83 6.66 -6.29
CA ARG A 52 33.37 5.52 -5.51
C ARG A 52 32.49 5.96 -4.34
N ASP A 53 32.90 6.98 -3.61
CA ASP A 53 32.17 7.45 -2.44
C ASP A 53 30.83 8.10 -2.85
N GLN A 54 30.80 8.84 -3.98
CA GLN A 54 29.56 9.34 -4.58
C GLN A 54 28.62 8.21 -5.02
N LEU A 55 29.15 7.15 -5.65
CA LEU A 55 28.33 6.00 -6.03
C LEU A 55 27.76 5.28 -4.81
N LEU A 56 28.55 5.10 -3.76
CA LEU A 56 28.09 4.48 -2.51
C LEU A 56 26.97 5.29 -1.84
N ASP A 57 27.09 6.61 -1.78
CA ASP A 57 26.02 7.49 -1.29
C ASP A 57 24.75 7.35 -2.13
N LEU A 58 24.87 7.33 -3.47
CA LEU A 58 23.72 7.13 -4.37
C LEU A 58 23.05 5.77 -4.17
N LEU A 59 23.84 4.69 -4.05
CA LEU A 59 23.31 3.35 -3.78
C LEU A 59 22.60 3.28 -2.42
N GLN A 60 23.15 3.92 -1.40
CA GLN A 60 22.52 3.99 -0.08
C GLN A 60 21.20 4.77 -0.11
N ARG A 61 21.14 5.89 -0.85
CA ARG A 61 19.90 6.64 -1.07
C ARG A 61 18.86 5.82 -1.83
N LEU A 62 19.26 5.09 -2.87
CA LEU A 62 18.37 4.21 -3.63
C LEU A 62 17.84 3.06 -2.75
N ALA A 63 18.70 2.43 -1.95
CA ALA A 63 18.28 1.38 -1.01
C ALA A 63 17.26 1.91 0.01
N SER A 64 17.49 3.12 0.56
CA SER A 64 16.53 3.76 1.47
C SER A 64 15.19 4.07 0.78
N LEU A 65 15.21 4.58 -0.46
CA LEU A 65 13.99 4.85 -1.21
C LEU A 65 13.25 3.56 -1.57
N GLN A 66 13.95 2.48 -1.90
CA GLN A 66 13.35 1.18 -2.17
C GLN A 66 12.68 0.60 -0.92
N ALA A 67 13.32 0.73 0.24
CA ALA A 67 12.73 0.29 1.51
C ALA A 67 11.48 1.11 1.87
N GLN A 68 11.54 2.44 1.73
CA GLN A 68 10.36 3.31 1.87
C GLN A 68 9.25 2.92 0.89
N LEU A 69 9.57 2.66 -0.38
CA LEU A 69 8.60 2.25 -1.39
C LEU A 69 7.87 0.97 -0.99
N SER A 70 8.62 -0.02 -0.49
CA SER A 70 8.07 -1.29 -0.04
C SER A 70 7.10 -1.09 1.12
N GLU A 71 7.49 -0.31 2.13
CA GLU A 71 6.65 -0.06 3.30
C GLU A 71 5.41 0.77 2.97
N TRP A 72 5.52 1.83 2.14
CA TRP A 72 4.35 2.59 1.71
C TRP A 72 3.38 1.76 0.88
N LYS A 73 3.89 0.84 0.05
CA LYS A 73 3.06 -0.08 -0.73
C LYS A 73 2.32 -1.06 0.18
N GLU A 74 3.01 -1.59 1.19
CA GLU A 74 2.39 -2.47 2.18
C GLU A 74 1.31 -1.71 2.96
N LEU A 75 1.60 -0.51 3.48
CA LEU A 75 0.61 0.32 4.15
C LEU A 75 -0.62 0.60 3.27
N HIS A 76 -0.41 1.00 2.01
CA HIS A 76 -1.49 1.20 1.05
C HIS A 76 -2.33 -0.07 0.90
N HIS A 77 -1.69 -1.23 0.71
CA HIS A 77 -2.40 -2.51 0.58
C HIS A 77 -3.24 -2.82 1.82
N ILE A 78 -2.68 -2.67 3.02
CA ILE A 78 -3.40 -2.91 4.28
C ILE A 78 -4.62 -2.00 4.40
N LEU A 79 -4.46 -0.70 4.17
CA LEU A 79 -5.55 0.27 4.26
C LEU A 79 -6.67 -0.03 3.25
N HIS A 80 -6.29 -0.44 2.03
CA HIS A 80 -7.26 -0.89 1.03
C HIS A 80 -8.05 -2.12 1.51
N GLU A 81 -7.36 -3.13 2.04
CA GLU A 81 -8.01 -4.34 2.57
C GLU A 81 -8.93 -4.02 3.77
N ILE A 82 -8.55 -3.07 4.63
CA ILE A 82 -9.41 -2.57 5.72
C ILE A 82 -10.71 -2.00 5.16
N LEU A 83 -10.63 -1.11 4.16
CA LEU A 83 -11.80 -0.48 3.55
C LEU A 83 -12.70 -1.50 2.83
N VAL A 84 -12.10 -2.44 2.10
CA VAL A 84 -12.83 -3.53 1.44
C VAL A 84 -13.56 -4.40 2.47
N ALA A 85 -12.89 -4.77 3.57
CA ALA A 85 -13.46 -5.56 4.64
C ALA A 85 -14.47 -4.78 5.51
N PHE A 86 -14.37 -3.46 5.54
CA PHE A 86 -15.28 -2.56 6.26
C PHE A 86 -16.62 -2.36 5.53
N ALA A 87 -16.61 -2.31 4.20
CA ALA A 87 -17.78 -2.00 3.39
C ALA A 87 -19.05 -2.86 3.68
N PRO A 88 -18.97 -4.18 3.90
CA PRO A 88 -20.15 -4.98 4.25
C PRO A 88 -20.78 -4.61 5.59
N PHE A 89 -19.94 -4.25 6.57
CA PHE A 89 -20.39 -3.79 7.88
C PHE A 89 -21.08 -2.43 7.78
N ASP A 90 -20.46 -1.46 7.10
CA ASP A 90 -21.05 -0.13 6.86
C ASP A 90 -22.40 -0.24 6.14
N ALA A 91 -22.48 -1.04 5.08
CA ALA A 91 -23.73 -1.26 4.35
C ALA A 91 -24.82 -1.87 5.26
N SER A 92 -24.46 -2.85 6.08
CA SER A 92 -25.40 -3.49 7.03
C SER A 92 -25.91 -2.49 8.07
N LEU A 93 -25.03 -1.62 8.57
CA LEU A 93 -25.36 -0.58 9.53
C LEU A 93 -26.32 0.46 8.92
N ARG A 94 -26.06 0.92 7.69
CA ARG A 94 -26.92 1.90 7.00
C ARG A 94 -28.30 1.34 6.66
N VAL A 95 -28.41 0.07 6.26
CA VAL A 95 -29.70 -0.60 6.05
C VAL A 95 -30.50 -0.67 7.36
N MET A 96 -29.82 -0.87 8.49
CA MET A 96 -30.45 -0.86 9.80
C MET A 96 -30.93 0.54 10.22
N GLY A 97 -30.23 1.60 9.80
CA GLY A 97 -30.70 3.00 9.88
C GLY A 97 -32.12 3.22 9.35
N GLN A 98 -32.53 2.41 8.37
CA GLN A 98 -33.80 2.54 7.67
C GLN A 98 -34.91 1.64 8.25
N THR A 99 -34.57 0.72 9.16
CA THR A 99 -35.50 -0.27 9.73
C THR A 99 -35.50 -0.18 11.26
N SER A 100 -36.61 -0.51 11.92
CA SER A 100 -36.68 -0.42 13.39
C SER A 100 -35.61 -1.32 14.03
N ALA A 101 -34.67 -0.73 14.76
CA ALA A 101 -33.54 -1.44 15.36
C ALA A 101 -34.01 -2.56 16.31
N ASN A 102 -33.49 -3.78 16.12
CA ASN A 102 -33.75 -4.93 16.96
C ASN A 102 -32.46 -5.27 17.75
N PRO A 103 -32.51 -5.55 19.07
CA PRO A 103 -31.35 -5.94 19.86
C PRO A 103 -30.59 -7.18 19.34
N GLY A 104 -31.22 -8.06 18.55
CA GLY A 104 -30.53 -9.17 17.86
C GLY A 104 -29.50 -8.73 16.81
N ASN A 105 -29.57 -7.46 16.39
CA ASN A 105 -28.78 -6.93 15.28
C ASN A 105 -27.33 -6.63 15.67
N GLY A 106 -27.03 -6.31 16.94
CA GLY A 106 -25.67 -5.99 17.39
C GLY A 106 -24.70 -7.17 17.23
N ARG A 107 -25.14 -8.40 17.52
CA ARG A 107 -24.33 -9.60 17.31
C ARG A 107 -24.06 -9.85 15.82
N ALA A 108 -25.04 -9.61 14.96
CA ALA A 108 -24.87 -9.77 13.52
C ALA A 108 -23.86 -8.73 12.96
N LEU A 109 -23.97 -7.47 13.41
CA LEU A 109 -23.01 -6.41 13.08
C LEU A 109 -21.59 -6.74 13.56
N LEU A 110 -21.45 -7.29 14.77
CA LEU A 110 -20.14 -7.74 15.25
C LEU A 110 -19.54 -8.83 14.35
N GLN A 111 -20.33 -9.72 13.76
CA GLN A 111 -19.83 -10.74 12.83
C GLN A 111 -19.38 -10.12 11.51
N THR A 112 -20.10 -9.14 10.97
CA THR A 112 -19.70 -8.43 9.75
C THR A 112 -18.49 -7.53 9.99
N TRP A 113 -18.24 -7.08 11.22
CA TRP A 113 -17.06 -6.32 11.62
C TRP A 113 -15.76 -7.14 11.73
N ARG A 114 -15.84 -8.44 12.07
CA ARG A 114 -14.65 -9.28 12.34
C ARG A 114 -13.59 -9.31 11.22
N PRO A 115 -13.94 -9.33 9.92
CA PRO A 115 -12.96 -9.21 8.85
C PRO A 115 -12.16 -7.91 8.93
N CYS A 116 -12.83 -6.76 9.07
CA CYS A 116 -12.18 -5.45 9.21
C CYS A 116 -11.24 -5.42 10.42
N GLN A 117 -11.70 -5.92 11.57
CA GLN A 117 -10.88 -6.04 12.78
C GLN A 117 -9.54 -6.75 12.53
N ARG A 118 -9.55 -7.89 11.80
CA ARG A 118 -8.33 -8.65 11.52
C ARG A 118 -7.32 -7.86 10.69
N HIS A 119 -7.80 -7.05 9.74
CA HIS A 119 -6.91 -6.20 8.95
C HIS A 119 -6.39 -5.00 9.77
N VAL A 120 -7.17 -4.47 10.70
CA VAL A 120 -6.67 -3.49 11.68
C VAL A 120 -5.62 -4.09 12.61
N ASP A 121 -5.78 -5.34 13.05
CA ASP A 121 -4.74 -6.05 13.82
C ASP A 121 -3.43 -6.18 13.01
N TYR A 122 -3.54 -6.49 11.72
CA TYR A 122 -2.39 -6.54 10.82
C TYR A 122 -1.74 -5.16 10.62
N LEU A 123 -2.54 -4.09 10.55
CA LEU A 123 -2.04 -2.72 10.50
C LEU A 123 -1.21 -2.37 11.74
N ILE A 124 -1.67 -2.75 12.94
CA ILE A 124 -0.94 -2.51 14.20
C ILE A 124 0.38 -3.30 14.22
N ASP A 125 0.37 -4.57 13.80
CA ASP A 125 1.58 -5.39 13.68
C ASP A 125 2.57 -4.77 12.67
N PHE A 126 2.08 -4.32 11.52
CA PHE A 126 2.88 -3.61 10.53
C PHE A 126 3.45 -2.29 11.09
N GLU A 127 2.66 -1.48 11.79
CA GLU A 127 3.11 -0.25 12.45
C GLU A 127 4.30 -0.52 13.37
N SER A 128 4.28 -1.63 14.11
CA SER A 128 5.35 -2.01 15.03
C SER A 128 6.68 -2.37 14.35
N ARG A 129 6.64 -2.84 13.09
CA ARG A 129 7.80 -3.29 12.31
C ARG A 129 8.28 -2.29 11.26
N ALA A 130 7.47 -1.32 10.90
CA ALA A 130 7.85 -0.30 9.91
C ALA A 130 9.01 0.56 10.44
N GLU A 131 10.08 0.65 9.67
CA GLU A 131 11.31 1.38 10.03
C GLU A 131 11.50 2.62 9.17
N TYR A 132 11.11 2.57 7.90
CA TYR A 132 11.49 3.56 6.88
C TYR A 132 10.44 4.66 6.66
N ILE A 133 9.16 4.38 6.90
CA ILE A 133 8.07 5.36 6.80
C ILE A 133 7.73 6.03 8.13
N ARG A 134 8.31 5.54 9.24
CA ARG A 134 8.25 6.25 10.51
C ARG A 134 9.08 7.53 10.42
N PRO A 135 8.62 8.65 10.98
CA PRO A 135 9.41 9.87 11.01
C PRO A 135 10.69 9.65 11.82
N ALA A 136 11.83 10.05 11.25
CA ALA A 136 13.16 9.86 11.82
C ALA A 136 13.45 10.74 13.05
N SER A 137 12.57 11.69 13.40
CA SER A 137 12.74 12.55 14.60
C SER A 137 11.40 13.18 15.05
N PRO A 138 11.14 13.28 16.37
CA PRO A 138 9.97 13.97 16.95
C PRO A 138 9.97 15.50 16.79
N THR A 139 10.98 16.08 16.13
CA THR A 139 11.14 17.54 15.97
C THR A 139 10.50 18.11 14.70
N SER A 140 9.84 17.29 13.88
CA SER A 140 9.09 17.75 12.72
C SER A 140 7.67 18.14 13.16
N ASP A 141 7.30 19.42 12.99
CA ASP A 141 5.96 19.97 13.28
C ASP A 141 4.80 19.29 12.51
N VAL A 142 5.12 18.38 11.59
CA VAL A 142 4.15 17.43 11.05
C VAL A 142 3.92 16.37 12.12
N ALA A 143 2.88 16.60 12.93
CA ALA A 143 2.33 15.66 13.89
C ALA A 143 2.53 14.23 13.39
N LEU A 144 3.28 13.45 14.18
CA LEU A 144 3.51 12.02 14.00
C LEU A 144 2.23 11.39 13.47
N VAL A 145 2.28 10.88 12.23
CA VAL A 145 1.13 10.19 11.65
C VAL A 145 1.06 8.83 12.33
N ASP A 146 0.36 8.78 13.45
CA ASP A 146 0.05 7.59 14.26
C ASP A 146 -1.10 6.81 13.65
N TRP A 147 -0.99 6.54 12.34
CA TRP A 147 -2.07 5.95 11.54
C TRP A 147 -2.59 4.65 12.12
N GLY A 148 -1.71 3.78 12.64
CA GLY A 148 -2.10 2.51 13.23
C GLY A 148 -2.82 2.71 14.55
N SER A 149 -2.26 3.55 15.43
CA SER A 149 -2.84 3.87 16.73
C SER A 149 -4.20 4.56 16.63
N ARG A 150 -4.37 5.53 15.72
CA ARG A 150 -5.65 6.21 15.49
C ARG A 150 -6.73 5.26 14.98
N ILE A 151 -6.42 4.44 13.97
CA ILE A 151 -7.37 3.45 13.43
C ILE A 151 -7.70 2.39 14.50
N ALA A 152 -6.72 1.97 15.30
CA ALA A 152 -6.92 1.03 16.40
C ALA A 152 -7.85 1.57 17.48
N LEU A 153 -7.73 2.86 17.82
CA LEU A 153 -8.62 3.53 18.77
C LEU A 153 -10.06 3.57 18.25
N LEU A 154 -10.28 3.99 17.01
CA LEU A 154 -11.61 3.99 16.40
C LEU A 154 -12.20 2.58 16.33
N ARG A 155 -11.38 1.57 16.01
CA ARG A 155 -11.81 0.16 16.08
C ARG A 155 -12.30 -0.21 17.48
N HIS A 156 -11.54 0.14 18.52
CA HIS A 156 -11.94 -0.15 19.89
C HIS A 156 -13.26 0.53 20.26
N GLU A 157 -13.43 1.79 19.88
CA GLU A 157 -14.68 2.51 20.11
C GLU A 157 -15.86 1.84 19.40
N VAL A 158 -15.70 1.41 18.14
CA VAL A 158 -16.76 0.70 17.39
C VAL A 158 -17.14 -0.60 18.12
N GLU A 159 -16.14 -1.36 18.55
CA GLU A 159 -16.36 -2.62 19.25
C GLU A 159 -17.04 -2.43 20.61
N ASP A 160 -16.66 -1.40 21.35
CA ASP A 160 -17.25 -1.11 22.66
C ASP A 160 -18.70 -0.67 22.51
N ARG A 161 -19.00 0.22 21.55
CA ARG A 161 -20.39 0.59 21.21
C ARG A 161 -21.23 -0.62 20.83
N LEU A 162 -20.70 -1.52 20.01
CA LEU A 162 -21.42 -2.74 19.62
C LEU A 162 -21.67 -3.73 20.78
N ARG A 163 -20.91 -3.63 21.88
CA ARG A 163 -21.08 -4.45 23.10
C ARG A 163 -22.04 -3.82 24.11
N GLU A 164 -22.34 -2.53 24.01
CA GLU A 164 -23.28 -1.85 24.90
C GLU A 164 -24.68 -2.49 24.79
N ALA A 165 -25.35 -2.62 25.94
CA ALA A 165 -26.70 -3.17 25.98
C ALA A 165 -27.72 -2.28 25.23
N HIS A 166 -27.45 -0.96 25.18
CA HIS A 166 -28.29 0.05 24.54
C HIS A 166 -27.40 1.00 23.73
N TRP A 167 -26.96 0.56 22.56
CA TRP A 167 -26.14 1.38 21.68
C TRP A 167 -26.99 2.34 20.85
N SER A 168 -26.45 3.53 20.58
CA SER A 168 -27.06 4.52 19.70
C SER A 168 -26.65 4.26 18.25
N LEU A 169 -27.62 4.10 17.36
CA LEU A 169 -27.38 3.92 15.93
C LEU A 169 -26.74 5.15 15.29
N GLU A 170 -27.16 6.35 15.69
CA GLU A 170 -26.58 7.62 15.22
C GLU A 170 -25.10 7.71 15.63
N GLY A 171 -24.80 7.47 16.91
CA GLY A 171 -23.41 7.52 17.39
C GLY A 171 -22.52 6.44 16.77
N LEU A 172 -23.09 5.27 16.42
CA LEU A 172 -22.36 4.24 15.71
C LEU A 172 -22.12 4.64 14.24
N LEU A 173 -23.09 5.26 13.57
CA LEU A 173 -22.94 5.78 12.21
C LEU A 173 -21.84 6.86 12.14
N ASP A 174 -21.86 7.84 13.03
CA ASP A 174 -20.86 8.91 13.09
C ASP A 174 -19.45 8.33 13.27
N LEU A 175 -19.30 7.36 14.17
CA LEU A 175 -18.02 6.71 14.44
C LEU A 175 -17.53 5.89 13.24
N THR A 176 -18.44 5.23 12.52
CA THR A 176 -18.08 4.47 11.32
C THR A 176 -17.74 5.37 10.14
N ASP A 177 -18.40 6.52 10.01
CA ASP A 177 -18.05 7.54 9.03
C ASP A 177 -16.65 8.11 9.32
N GLU A 178 -16.34 8.38 10.59
CA GLU A 178 -14.98 8.80 10.99
C GLU A 178 -13.94 7.70 10.69
N PHE A 179 -14.21 6.45 11.04
CA PHE A 179 -13.32 5.32 10.74
C PHE A 179 -13.01 5.21 9.25
N GLY A 180 -14.05 5.24 8.40
CA GLY A 180 -13.89 5.21 6.94
C GLY A 180 -13.09 6.40 6.43
N TYR A 181 -13.43 7.61 6.87
CA TYR A 181 -12.74 8.84 6.48
C TYR A 181 -11.26 8.83 6.83
N VAL A 182 -10.90 8.37 8.04
CA VAL A 182 -9.51 8.28 8.48
C VAL A 182 -8.72 7.28 7.63
N CYS A 183 -9.31 6.12 7.31
CA CYS A 183 -8.70 5.14 6.42
C CYS A 183 -8.44 5.71 5.02
N ASP A 184 -9.43 6.41 4.43
CA ASP A 184 -9.30 7.06 3.12
C ASP A 184 -8.22 8.15 3.10
N CYS A 185 -8.12 8.93 4.19
CA CYS A 185 -7.09 9.96 4.35
C CYS A 185 -5.69 9.35 4.33
N TYR A 186 -5.48 8.26 5.08
CA TYR A 186 -4.18 7.60 5.12
C TYR A 186 -3.87 6.83 3.84
N LEU A 187 -4.89 6.29 3.15
CA LEU A 187 -4.71 5.67 1.84
C LEU A 187 -4.24 6.73 0.82
N SER A 188 -4.89 7.90 0.81
CA SER A 188 -4.50 9.03 -0.04
C SER A 188 -3.11 9.55 0.28
N LEU A 189 -2.71 9.54 1.56
CA LEU A 189 -1.35 9.86 1.99
C LEU A 189 -0.35 8.86 1.42
N ALA A 190 -0.61 7.56 1.54
CA ALA A 190 0.25 6.51 1.01
C ALA A 190 0.43 6.65 -0.51
N ASP A 191 -0.63 6.89 -1.25
CA ASP A 191 -0.58 7.16 -2.70
C ASP A 191 0.28 8.38 -3.07
N ARG A 192 0.21 9.43 -2.26
CA ARG A 192 1.02 10.64 -2.47
C ARG A 192 2.50 10.34 -2.23
N GLU A 193 2.83 9.63 -1.16
CA GLU A 193 4.23 9.32 -0.84
C GLU A 193 4.83 8.30 -1.81
N LEU A 194 4.05 7.31 -2.28
CA LEU A 194 4.47 6.40 -3.36
C LEU A 194 4.88 7.17 -4.62
N ARG A 195 4.02 8.09 -5.09
CA ARG A 195 4.33 8.96 -6.24
C ARG A 195 5.59 9.79 -6.01
N ARG A 196 5.72 10.39 -4.83
CA ARG A 196 6.89 11.18 -4.45
C ARG A 196 8.18 10.36 -4.48
N ILE A 197 8.15 9.11 -4.00
CA ILE A 197 9.31 8.22 -4.02
C ILE A 197 9.69 7.85 -5.45
N VAL A 198 8.71 7.51 -6.30
CA VAL A 198 8.96 7.24 -7.72
C VAL A 198 9.61 8.44 -8.41
N GLU A 199 9.14 9.67 -8.16
CA GLU A 199 9.77 10.88 -8.68
C GLU A 199 11.22 11.05 -8.20
N LYS A 200 11.50 10.80 -6.92
CA LYS A 200 12.88 10.86 -6.37
C LYS A 200 13.78 9.83 -7.05
N VAL A 201 13.31 8.60 -7.21
CA VAL A 201 14.03 7.52 -7.89
C VAL A 201 14.33 7.90 -9.34
N GLN A 202 13.33 8.42 -10.07
CA GLN A 202 13.52 8.91 -11.45
C GLN A 202 14.57 10.02 -11.54
N ARG A 203 14.53 11.01 -10.64
CA ARG A 203 15.54 12.08 -10.59
C ARG A 203 16.95 11.54 -10.34
N LEU A 204 17.10 10.56 -9.44
CA LEU A 204 18.39 9.92 -9.19
C LEU A 204 18.89 9.15 -10.42
N TYR A 205 18.01 8.42 -11.12
CA TYR A 205 18.37 7.75 -12.37
C TYR A 205 18.77 8.73 -13.47
N THR A 206 18.02 9.84 -13.65
CA THR A 206 18.40 10.87 -14.63
C THR A 206 19.74 11.50 -14.29
N HIS A 207 20.03 11.73 -13.01
CA HIS A 207 21.34 12.27 -12.59
C HIS A 207 22.47 11.28 -12.86
N LEU A 208 22.27 9.99 -12.57
CA LEU A 208 23.22 8.93 -12.87
C LEU A 208 23.48 8.79 -14.37
N LEU A 209 22.44 8.76 -15.20
CA LEU A 209 22.57 8.60 -16.66
C LEU A 209 23.08 9.87 -17.35
N GLY A 210 22.69 11.05 -16.87
CA GLY A 210 23.13 12.33 -17.40
C GLY A 210 24.55 12.70 -17.00
N GLY A 211 25.05 12.18 -15.86
CA GLY A 211 26.45 12.31 -15.44
C GLY A 211 27.40 11.31 -16.12
N LEU A 212 26.89 10.40 -16.95
CA LEU A 212 27.66 9.42 -17.73
C LEU A 212 27.87 9.84 -19.20
N GLN A 213 27.41 11.03 -19.59
CA GLN A 213 27.68 11.66 -20.90
C GLN A 213 28.83 12.64 -20.80
#